data_AF-A0A2V1B4A8-F1
#
_entry.id   AF-A0A2V1B4A8-F1
#
_cell.length_a   1.000
_cell.length_b   1.000
_cell.length_c   1.000
_cell.angle_alpha   90.00
_cell.angle_beta   90.00
_cell.angle_gamma   90.00
#
_symmetry.space_group_name_H-M   'P 1'
#
loop_
_entity.id
_entity.type
_entity.pdbx_description
1 polymer ?
#
loop_
_entity_poly.entity_id
_entity_poly.type
_entity_poly.pdbx_seq_one_letter_code
_entity_poly.pdbx_strand_id
1 'polypeptide(L)'
;PGEKEHVLYYHDESCFHTKDYSTRIWLNENQQKIPSKSKGGLIHCSDFISLERRLFIGQKDTRKIIYPGGPQKALLTQIDEAINIFEEKHPNKIAVFVFNQSSAHASKGSRALNAFAINLREGGAPLPQKVSFSYTFLFKKYLLTLQDTYFPPDISESKRARRLVGCQELNEVGRESEALRQCISEAKKKCNNLLSWPPKKTATCYLARILANHKDFFEQKSALKEKLLARGHKCLFLPKFHCELNPIEIYWAYYKNLYRQARQAAFKALDSYPLNTLRRYINRASRFIDAYRKGLNVKQAAWCVKKQSGHRTISKT
;
A
#
# COMPACT_ATOMS: atom_id res chain seq x y z
N PRO A 1 9.88 -12.18 -30.59
CA PRO A 1 10.28 -11.55 -29.30
C PRO A 1 9.63 -12.31 -28.14
N GLY A 2 10.42 -13.08 -27.40
CA GLY A 2 9.97 -14.20 -26.55
C GLY A 2 9.15 -13.79 -25.34
N GLU A 3 8.04 -14.51 -25.12
CA GLU A 3 7.23 -14.41 -23.92
C GLU A 3 8.06 -14.81 -22.70
N LYS A 4 8.11 -13.94 -21.68
CA LYS A 4 8.77 -14.24 -20.39
C LYS A 4 7.72 -14.69 -19.38
N GLU A 5 8.03 -15.76 -18.66
CA GLU A 5 7.17 -16.26 -17.60
C GLU A 5 7.01 -15.24 -16.47
N HIS A 6 5.78 -15.07 -15.98
CA HIS A 6 5.45 -14.19 -14.87
C HIS A 6 5.23 -15.00 -13.58
N VAL A 7 5.94 -14.66 -12.51
CA VAL A 7 5.81 -15.35 -11.22
C VAL A 7 5.20 -14.40 -10.19
N LEU A 8 4.07 -14.81 -9.60
CA LEU A 8 3.32 -13.99 -8.65
C LEU A 8 3.83 -14.19 -7.22
N TYR A 9 4.10 -13.08 -6.53
CA TYR A 9 4.39 -13.04 -5.09
C TYR A 9 3.43 -12.09 -4.38
N TYR A 10 2.69 -12.59 -3.40
CA TYR A 10 1.84 -11.78 -2.52
C TYR A 10 2.63 -11.36 -1.30
N HIS A 11 2.56 -10.08 -0.96
CA HIS A 11 3.19 -9.49 0.22
C HIS A 11 2.16 -8.86 1.12
N ASP A 12 2.41 -8.98 2.42
CA ASP A 12 1.67 -8.30 3.48
C ASP A 12 2.43 -8.42 4.80
N GLU A 13 2.08 -7.53 5.73
CA GLU A 13 2.59 -7.58 7.09
C GLU A 13 1.54 -8.05 8.09
N SER A 14 1.98 -8.82 9.07
CA SER A 14 1.15 -9.27 10.17
C SER A 14 1.77 -8.90 11.51
N CYS A 15 0.93 -8.38 12.40
CA CYS A 15 1.28 -8.08 13.77
C CYS A 15 1.09 -9.29 14.69
N PHE A 16 2.05 -9.53 15.57
CA PHE A 16 2.05 -10.54 16.63
C PHE A 16 2.36 -9.86 17.95
N HIS A 17 1.57 -10.15 18.97
CA HIS A 17 1.90 -9.74 20.32
C HIS A 17 2.70 -10.84 21.03
N THR A 18 3.70 -10.49 21.82
CA THR A 18 4.52 -11.48 22.56
C THR A 18 3.68 -12.38 23.47
N LYS A 19 2.52 -11.89 23.90
CA LYS A 19 1.56 -12.61 24.71
C LYS A 19 0.23 -12.81 23.97
N ASP A 20 0.25 -13.03 22.67
CA ASP A 20 -0.89 -13.62 21.95
C ASP A 20 -1.03 -15.10 22.37
N TYR A 21 -1.69 -15.34 23.49
CA TYR A 21 -2.04 -16.69 23.96
C TYR A 21 -3.45 -17.07 23.50
N SER A 22 -3.74 -18.39 23.49
CA SER A 22 -5.12 -18.85 23.49
C SER A 22 -5.88 -18.21 24.66
N THR A 23 -7.04 -17.60 24.38
CA THR A 23 -7.91 -17.04 25.41
C THR A 23 -8.63 -18.13 26.23
N ARG A 24 -8.53 -19.39 25.79
CA ARG A 24 -9.09 -20.56 26.47
C ARG A 24 -7.95 -21.42 27.00
N ILE A 25 -8.00 -21.71 28.29
CA ILE A 25 -7.00 -22.50 29.02
C ILE A 25 -7.78 -23.48 29.89
N TRP A 26 -7.41 -24.77 29.85
CA TRP A 26 -7.90 -25.75 30.81
C TRP A 26 -7.07 -25.63 32.08
N LEU A 27 -7.74 -25.48 33.22
CA LEU A 27 -7.13 -25.36 34.54
C LEU A 27 -7.72 -26.47 35.42
N ASN A 28 -6.89 -27.06 36.27
CA ASN A 28 -7.38 -27.95 37.32
C ASN A 28 -8.12 -27.14 38.40
N GLU A 29 -8.96 -27.78 39.21
CA GLU A 29 -9.81 -27.11 40.21
C GLU A 29 -9.04 -26.18 41.16
N ASN A 30 -7.77 -26.50 41.46
CA ASN A 30 -6.91 -25.73 42.37
C ASN A 30 -5.94 -24.79 41.64
N GLN A 31 -6.04 -24.63 40.32
CA GLN A 31 -5.16 -23.77 39.54
C GLN A 31 -5.87 -22.48 39.14
N GLN A 32 -5.34 -21.35 39.62
CA GLN A 32 -5.74 -20.02 39.14
C GLN A 32 -4.62 -19.44 38.29
N LYS A 33 -4.85 -19.32 36.97
CA LYS A 33 -3.95 -18.60 36.07
C LYS A 33 -4.55 -17.25 35.72
N ILE A 34 -3.93 -16.18 36.20
CA ILE A 34 -4.30 -14.81 35.86
C ILE A 34 -3.55 -14.40 34.59
N PRO A 35 -4.23 -14.23 33.44
CA PRO A 35 -3.58 -13.74 32.23
C PRO A 35 -3.08 -12.31 32.49
N SER A 36 -1.87 -11.99 32.01
CA SER A 36 -1.37 -10.62 32.19
C SER A 36 -2.24 -9.64 31.41
N LYS A 37 -2.60 -8.51 32.03
CA LYS A 37 -3.42 -7.45 31.41
C LYS A 37 -2.83 -6.90 30.10
N SER A 38 -1.49 -6.88 29.97
CA SER A 38 -0.81 -6.46 28.74
C SER A 38 -0.70 -7.59 27.73
N LYS A 39 -0.86 -7.27 26.44
CA LYS A 39 -0.56 -8.19 25.33
C LYS A 39 0.96 -8.38 25.10
N GLY A 40 1.80 -7.64 25.82
CA GLY A 40 3.24 -7.62 25.60
C GLY A 40 3.64 -6.83 24.36
N GLY A 41 4.92 -6.92 24.00
CA GLY A 41 5.50 -6.19 22.87
C GLY A 41 4.87 -6.59 21.53
N LEU A 42 4.78 -5.61 20.63
CA LEU A 42 4.28 -5.80 19.28
C LEU A 42 5.45 -6.11 18.33
N ILE A 43 5.30 -7.19 17.57
CA ILE A 43 6.24 -7.63 16.55
C ILE A 43 5.50 -7.56 15.23
N HIS A 44 5.99 -6.79 14.25
CA HIS A 44 5.49 -6.89 12.88
C HIS A 44 6.36 -7.88 12.11
N CYS A 45 5.74 -8.81 11.41
CA CYS A 45 6.42 -9.73 10.51
C CYS A 45 5.89 -9.53 9.11
N SER A 46 6.79 -9.46 8.14
CA SER A 46 6.48 -9.28 6.72
C SER A 46 7.06 -10.44 5.94
N ASP A 47 6.38 -10.89 4.88
CA ASP A 47 6.76 -12.07 4.12
C ASP A 47 6.22 -11.99 2.69
N PHE A 48 6.76 -12.81 1.81
CA PHE A 48 6.32 -12.96 0.43
C PHE A 48 5.95 -14.41 0.15
N ILE A 49 4.74 -14.66 -0.35
CA ILE A 49 4.28 -16.02 -0.68
C ILE A 49 3.92 -16.16 -2.16
N SER A 50 4.15 -17.35 -2.71
CA SER A 50 3.77 -17.73 -4.08
C SER A 50 3.16 -19.14 -4.10
N LEU A 51 2.76 -19.61 -5.29
CA LEU A 51 2.30 -21.00 -5.50
C LEU A 51 3.37 -22.06 -5.19
N GLU A 52 4.64 -21.67 -5.27
CA GLU A 52 5.76 -22.57 -5.03
C GLU A 52 6.13 -22.66 -3.56
N ARG A 53 6.23 -21.50 -2.89
CA ARG A 53 6.64 -21.31 -1.48
C ARG A 53 6.87 -19.82 -1.18
N ARG A 54 7.44 -19.54 -0.01
CA ARG A 54 8.01 -18.24 0.33
C ARG A 54 9.19 -17.86 -0.58
N LEU A 55 9.54 -16.58 -0.61
CA LEU A 55 10.69 -16.08 -1.35
C LEU A 55 11.96 -16.15 -0.48
N PHE A 56 12.77 -17.18 -0.69
CA PHE A 56 14.06 -17.38 -0.04
C PHE A 56 14.97 -18.25 -0.92
N ILE A 57 16.29 -18.15 -0.69
CA ILE A 57 17.35 -19.00 -1.25
C ILE A 57 18.36 -19.32 -0.15
N GLY A 58 18.52 -20.60 0.20
CA GLY A 58 19.42 -21.01 1.27
C GLY A 58 19.10 -20.27 2.57
N GLN A 59 20.06 -19.48 3.09
CA GLN A 59 19.88 -18.63 4.28
C GLN A 59 19.36 -17.22 3.96
N LYS A 60 19.30 -16.81 2.69
CA LYS A 60 18.74 -15.52 2.27
C LYS A 60 17.21 -15.60 2.32
N ASP A 61 16.61 -15.06 3.36
CA ASP A 61 15.15 -15.01 3.54
C ASP A 61 14.64 -13.57 3.42
N THR A 62 13.59 -13.38 2.62
CA THR A 62 12.92 -12.08 2.49
C THR A 62 12.05 -11.73 3.69
N ARG A 63 11.72 -12.71 4.53
CA ARG A 63 10.96 -12.47 5.75
C ARG A 63 11.73 -11.52 6.67
N LYS A 64 11.07 -10.45 7.10
CA LYS A 64 11.65 -9.48 8.05
C LYS A 64 10.73 -9.25 9.23
N ILE A 65 11.34 -9.18 10.41
CA ILE A 65 10.70 -8.61 11.59
C ILE A 65 10.93 -7.10 11.55
N ILE A 66 9.84 -6.35 11.46
CA ILE A 66 9.84 -4.89 11.43
C ILE A 66 9.37 -4.42 12.81
N TYR A 67 10.15 -3.61 13.50
CA TYR A 67 9.75 -3.00 14.76
C TYR A 67 9.04 -1.65 14.50
N PRO A 68 8.02 -1.29 15.30
CA PRO A 68 7.29 -0.04 15.11
C PRO A 68 8.23 1.17 15.24
N GLY A 69 8.18 2.10 14.27
CA GLY A 69 8.96 3.36 14.29
C GLY A 69 9.63 3.77 12.97
N GLY A 70 9.76 2.88 11.97
CA GLY A 70 10.41 3.18 10.69
C GLY A 70 9.84 2.49 9.43
N PRO A 71 8.51 2.35 9.27
CA PRO A 71 7.90 1.37 8.35
C PRO A 71 8.26 1.57 6.87
N GLN A 72 8.36 2.82 6.39
CA GLN A 72 8.61 3.06 4.96
C GLN A 72 10.03 2.68 4.51
N LYS A 73 11.05 3.03 5.30
CA LYS A 73 12.44 2.70 4.94
C LYS A 73 12.65 1.19 5.01
N ALA A 74 12.16 0.55 6.06
CA ALA A 74 12.26 -0.90 6.24
C ALA A 74 11.60 -1.68 5.09
N LEU A 75 10.39 -1.27 4.67
CA LEU A 75 9.69 -1.89 3.53
C LEU A 75 10.49 -1.74 2.23
N LEU A 76 11.00 -0.55 1.92
CA LEU A 76 11.76 -0.34 0.68
C LEU A 76 13.06 -1.15 0.65
N THR A 77 13.77 -1.26 1.79
CA THR A 77 14.94 -2.13 1.92
C THR A 77 14.57 -3.59 1.73
N GLN A 78 13.46 -4.04 2.34
CA GLN A 78 12.98 -5.41 2.16
C GLN A 78 12.65 -5.71 0.68
N ILE A 79 12.07 -4.75 -0.03
CA ILE A 79 11.75 -4.89 -1.46
C ILE A 79 13.03 -5.05 -2.29
N ASP A 80 14.09 -4.31 -2.00
CA ASP A 80 15.38 -4.49 -2.70
C ASP A 80 15.95 -5.89 -2.52
N GLU A 81 15.96 -6.37 -1.28
CA GLU A 81 16.41 -7.73 -0.99
C GLU A 81 15.52 -8.78 -1.65
N ALA A 82 14.21 -8.57 -1.68
CA ALA A 82 13.26 -9.45 -2.34
C ALA A 82 13.46 -9.50 -3.85
N ILE A 83 13.74 -8.36 -4.50
CA ILE A 83 14.07 -8.34 -5.93
C ILE A 83 15.36 -9.12 -6.18
N ASN A 84 16.42 -8.89 -5.40
CA ASN A 84 17.69 -9.60 -5.56
C ASN A 84 17.52 -11.12 -5.42
N ILE A 85 16.79 -11.55 -4.38
CA ILE A 85 16.49 -12.98 -4.15
C ILE A 85 15.62 -13.53 -5.27
N PHE A 86 14.68 -12.75 -5.81
CA PHE A 86 13.85 -13.17 -6.93
C PHE A 86 14.68 -13.38 -8.21
N GLU A 87 15.51 -12.42 -8.58
CA GLU A 87 16.35 -12.46 -9.78
C GLU A 87 17.32 -13.65 -9.76
N GLU A 88 17.85 -13.98 -8.57
CA GLU A 88 18.70 -15.17 -8.36
C GLU A 88 17.89 -16.48 -8.42
N LYS A 89 16.68 -16.50 -7.85
CA LYS A 89 15.83 -17.71 -7.79
C LYS A 89 15.19 -18.05 -9.14
N HIS A 90 14.86 -17.03 -9.92
CA HIS A 90 14.05 -17.12 -11.13
C HIS A 90 14.73 -16.40 -12.31
N PRO A 91 15.85 -16.94 -12.82
CA PRO A 91 16.55 -16.31 -13.94
C PRO A 91 15.64 -16.20 -15.15
N ASN A 92 15.70 -15.06 -15.85
CA ASN A 92 14.91 -14.74 -17.04
C ASN A 92 13.38 -14.65 -16.86
N LYS A 93 12.86 -14.69 -15.63
CA LYS A 93 11.43 -14.49 -15.34
C LYS A 93 11.15 -13.05 -14.86
N ILE A 94 9.88 -12.65 -14.89
CA ILE A 94 9.44 -11.35 -14.39
C ILE A 94 8.61 -11.56 -13.12
N ALA A 95 9.02 -10.93 -12.01
CA ALA A 95 8.21 -10.93 -10.81
C ALA A 95 6.96 -10.07 -10.99
N VAL A 96 5.83 -10.56 -10.48
CA VAL A 96 4.60 -9.81 -10.27
C VAL A 96 4.35 -9.74 -8.77
N PHE A 97 4.81 -8.66 -8.14
CA PHE A 97 4.57 -8.43 -6.72
C PHE A 97 3.18 -7.84 -6.51
N VAL A 98 2.41 -8.45 -5.62
CA VAL A 98 1.01 -8.12 -5.31
C VAL A 98 0.93 -7.62 -3.88
N PHE A 99 0.43 -6.40 -3.71
CA PHE A 99 0.28 -5.72 -2.42
C PHE A 99 -1.18 -5.39 -2.14
N ASN A 100 -1.55 -5.30 -0.87
CA ASN A 100 -2.80 -4.64 -0.49
C ASN A 100 -2.68 -3.11 -0.65
N GLN A 101 -3.82 -2.39 -0.64
CA GLN A 101 -3.85 -0.93 -0.65
C GLN A 101 -3.69 -0.31 0.74
N SER A 102 -2.65 -0.73 1.48
CA SER A 102 -2.28 -0.07 2.73
C SER A 102 -1.65 1.30 2.47
N SER A 103 -1.70 2.19 3.47
CA SER A 103 -1.03 3.50 3.38
C SER A 103 0.49 3.38 3.28
N ALA A 104 1.08 2.31 3.85
CA ALA A 104 2.50 2.02 3.73
C ALA A 104 2.88 1.67 2.28
N HIS A 105 2.14 0.76 1.64
CA HIS A 105 2.38 0.37 0.25
C HIS A 105 2.06 1.47 -0.76
N ALA A 106 1.06 2.30 -0.46
CA ALA A 106 0.71 3.48 -1.24
C ALA A 106 1.66 4.67 -1.00
N SER A 107 2.62 4.55 -0.09
CA SER A 107 3.50 5.66 0.23
C SER A 107 4.33 6.07 -0.99
N LYS A 108 4.39 7.38 -1.17
CA LYS A 108 5.09 8.02 -2.27
C LYS A 108 6.54 8.31 -1.86
N GLY A 109 7.46 8.30 -2.82
CA GLY A 109 8.87 8.59 -2.57
C GLY A 109 9.07 10.03 -2.09
N SER A 110 10.24 10.33 -1.50
CA SER A 110 10.58 11.70 -1.06
C SER A 110 10.32 12.72 -2.17
N ARG A 111 10.64 12.34 -3.41
CA ARG A 111 10.48 13.13 -4.64
C ARG A 111 9.15 12.95 -5.37
N ALA A 112 8.06 12.63 -4.71
CA ALA A 112 6.79 12.42 -5.40
C ALA A 112 5.82 13.58 -5.25
N LEU A 113 4.98 13.80 -6.27
CA LEU A 113 3.90 14.77 -6.19
C LEU A 113 2.86 14.34 -5.16
N ASN A 114 2.68 15.16 -4.13
CA ASN A 114 1.69 14.92 -3.08
C ASN A 114 0.85 16.16 -2.83
N ALA A 115 -0.39 16.14 -3.33
CA ALA A 115 -1.33 17.25 -3.22
C ALA A 115 -1.62 17.69 -1.79
N PHE A 116 -1.48 16.79 -0.82
CA PHE A 116 -1.72 17.05 0.60
C PHE A 116 -0.47 17.55 1.35
N ALA A 117 0.70 17.49 0.72
CA ALA A 117 1.98 17.92 1.32
C ALA A 117 2.61 19.11 0.57
N ILE A 118 1.87 19.73 -0.35
CA ILE A 118 2.31 20.96 -1.01
C ILE A 118 2.08 22.15 -0.08
N ASN A 119 3.09 23.00 0.05
CA ASN A 119 2.97 24.27 0.74
C ASN A 119 2.13 25.23 -0.11
N LEU A 120 1.03 25.73 0.46
CA LEU A 120 0.12 26.67 -0.19
C LEU A 120 0.42 28.14 0.13
N ARG A 121 1.39 28.41 1.01
CA ARG A 121 1.76 29.77 1.47
C ARG A 121 3.18 30.10 1.07
N GLU A 122 3.45 31.37 0.83
CA GLU A 122 4.80 31.91 0.73
C GLU A 122 5.50 31.76 2.10
N GLY A 123 6.67 31.11 2.13
CA GLY A 123 7.53 31.03 3.33
C GLY A 123 7.64 29.66 4.05
N GLY A 124 7.13 28.56 3.49
CA GLY A 124 7.32 27.21 4.07
C GLY A 124 8.51 26.45 3.47
N ALA A 125 9.28 25.72 4.30
CA ALA A 125 10.33 24.82 3.83
C ALA A 125 9.74 23.76 2.88
N PRO A 126 10.15 23.71 1.60
CA PRO A 126 9.54 22.82 0.62
C PRO A 126 10.10 21.41 0.72
N LEU A 127 9.23 20.42 0.45
CA LEU A 127 9.66 19.05 0.23
C LEU A 127 10.12 18.89 -1.23
N PRO A 128 11.26 18.25 -1.49
CA PRO A 128 11.73 18.02 -2.86
C PRO A 128 10.77 17.06 -3.56
N GLN A 129 10.07 17.43 -4.65
CA GLN A 129 9.21 16.57 -5.47
C GLN A 129 9.75 16.43 -6.93
N LYS A 130 9.34 15.45 -7.74
CA LYS A 130 9.69 15.33 -9.18
C LYS A 130 9.06 16.49 -9.94
N VAL A 131 9.74 17.02 -10.98
CA VAL A 131 9.34 18.25 -11.69
C VAL A 131 9.24 18.01 -13.20
N SER A 132 8.05 18.27 -13.76
CA SER A 132 7.80 19.34 -14.74
C SER A 132 6.28 19.47 -14.96
N PHE A 133 5.59 20.42 -14.30
CA PHE A 133 4.17 20.65 -14.57
C PHE A 133 3.85 22.14 -14.55
N SER A 134 3.20 22.61 -15.63
CA SER A 134 2.52 23.89 -15.65
C SER A 134 1.02 23.64 -15.70
N TYR A 135 0.27 24.19 -14.75
CA TYR A 135 -1.18 23.99 -14.69
C TYR A 135 -1.91 25.30 -14.49
N THR A 136 -2.80 25.62 -15.42
CA THR A 136 -3.78 26.69 -15.33
C THR A 136 -5.15 26.08 -15.10
N PHE A 137 -5.83 26.44 -14.01
CA PHE A 137 -7.23 26.03 -13.81
C PHE A 137 -8.12 27.16 -13.32
N LEU A 138 -9.35 27.15 -13.83
CA LEU A 138 -10.40 28.04 -13.38
C LEU A 138 -10.95 27.59 -12.03
N PHE A 139 -10.80 28.43 -11.02
CA PHE A 139 -11.52 28.34 -9.75
C PHE A 139 -12.48 29.52 -9.65
N LYS A 140 -13.78 29.29 -9.89
CA LYS A 140 -14.79 30.35 -10.06
C LYS A 140 -14.38 31.36 -11.15
N LYS A 141 -13.82 32.52 -10.77
CA LYS A 141 -13.39 33.63 -11.66
C LYS A 141 -11.86 33.72 -11.80
N TYR A 142 -11.11 32.80 -11.20
CA TYR A 142 -9.66 32.91 -11.06
C TYR A 142 -8.94 31.84 -11.89
N LEU A 143 -7.90 32.24 -12.62
CA LEU A 143 -6.96 31.34 -13.27
C LEU A 143 -5.75 31.12 -12.34
N LEU A 144 -5.66 29.94 -11.74
CA LEU A 144 -4.52 29.57 -10.90
C LEU A 144 -3.44 28.93 -11.76
N THR A 145 -2.26 29.56 -11.82
CA THR A 145 -1.10 29.11 -12.61
C THR A 145 -0.02 28.58 -11.67
N LEU A 146 0.21 27.27 -11.74
CA LEU A 146 1.39 26.62 -11.17
C LEU A 146 2.46 26.58 -12.27
N GLN A 147 3.66 27.08 -11.99
CA GLN A 147 4.85 26.96 -12.85
C GLN A 147 6.05 26.61 -11.97
N ASP A 148 7.00 25.84 -12.50
CA ASP A 148 8.31 25.63 -11.89
C ASP A 148 9.37 26.40 -12.70
N THR A 149 10.35 26.97 -12.00
CA THR A 149 11.65 27.37 -12.55
C THR A 149 12.57 26.14 -12.55
N TYR A 150 13.21 25.85 -13.70
CA TYR A 150 14.13 24.72 -13.88
C TYR A 150 15.39 24.89 -13.02
N PHE A 151 15.86 23.84 -12.33
CA PHE A 151 17.14 23.86 -11.62
C PHE A 151 17.96 22.55 -11.78
N PRO A 152 19.25 22.65 -12.15
CA PRO A 152 20.12 21.51 -12.48
C PRO A 152 20.47 20.61 -11.27
N PRO A 153 20.96 19.37 -11.51
CA PRO A 153 21.04 18.30 -10.51
C PRO A 153 22.04 18.51 -9.35
N ASP A 154 22.98 19.46 -9.44
CA ASP A 154 24.17 19.51 -8.57
C ASP A 154 24.15 20.49 -7.37
N ILE A 155 22.98 20.98 -6.93
CA ILE A 155 22.92 21.93 -5.79
C ILE A 155 22.47 21.24 -4.49
N SER A 156 23.21 21.53 -3.40
CA SER A 156 22.98 21.04 -2.03
C SER A 156 21.55 21.27 -1.52
N GLU A 157 21.10 20.38 -0.62
CA GLU A 157 19.70 20.28 -0.16
C GLU A 157 19.14 21.55 0.52
N SER A 158 20.00 22.49 0.92
CA SER A 158 19.64 23.63 1.77
C SER A 158 19.11 24.88 1.05
N LYS A 159 19.06 24.92 -0.29
CA LYS A 159 18.59 26.09 -1.06
C LYS A 159 17.58 25.73 -2.15
N ARG A 160 16.44 25.14 -1.79
CA ARG A 160 15.40 24.74 -2.75
C ARG A 160 14.09 25.44 -2.39
N ALA A 161 13.47 26.18 -3.32
CA ALA A 161 12.19 26.88 -3.17
C ALA A 161 11.23 26.40 -4.29
N ARG A 162 9.93 26.26 -4.01
CA ARG A 162 8.86 26.09 -5.03
C ARG A 162 7.76 27.10 -4.80
N ARG A 163 7.17 27.60 -5.89
CA ARG A 163 6.31 28.79 -5.91
C ARG A 163 4.93 28.46 -6.53
N LEU A 164 3.88 29.07 -5.99
CA LEU A 164 2.64 29.35 -6.72
C LEU A 164 2.91 30.60 -7.58
N VAL A 165 3.07 30.46 -8.90
CA VAL A 165 3.66 31.53 -9.73
C VAL A 165 2.64 32.57 -10.16
N GLY A 166 1.34 32.28 -10.12
CA GLY A 166 0.33 33.32 -10.32
C GLY A 166 -1.10 32.89 -10.02
N CYS A 167 -1.89 33.85 -9.54
CA CYS A 167 -3.35 33.81 -9.51
C CYS A 167 -3.82 35.06 -10.26
N GLN A 168 -4.42 34.90 -11.43
CA GLN A 168 -5.07 36.01 -12.14
C GLN A 168 -6.57 35.94 -11.88
N GLU A 169 -7.15 37.03 -11.38
CA GLU A 169 -8.57 37.27 -11.65
C GLU A 169 -8.73 37.40 -13.16
N LEU A 170 -9.81 36.86 -13.71
CA LEU A 170 -10.20 37.16 -15.10
C LEU A 170 -10.58 38.64 -15.31
N ASN A 171 -10.37 39.49 -14.30
CA ASN A 171 -10.40 40.92 -14.37
C ASN A 171 -9.05 41.44 -13.86
N GLU A 172 -8.47 42.33 -14.64
CA GLU A 172 -7.09 42.80 -14.56
C GLU A 172 -6.61 43.17 -13.13
N VAL A 173 -5.31 42.98 -12.91
CA VAL A 173 -4.47 43.39 -11.76
C VAL A 173 -4.10 42.26 -10.78
N GLY A 174 -2.82 41.86 -10.86
CA GLY A 174 -2.17 40.92 -9.97
C GLY A 174 -1.90 41.48 -8.58
N ARG A 175 -2.83 41.24 -7.65
CA ARG A 175 -2.54 41.15 -6.21
C ARG A 175 -3.05 39.80 -5.71
N GLU A 176 -2.36 39.22 -4.72
CA GLU A 176 -2.89 38.06 -4.00
C GLU A 176 -4.26 38.43 -3.42
N SER A 177 -5.33 37.95 -4.05
CA SER A 177 -6.69 38.26 -3.63
C SER A 177 -6.96 37.73 -2.23
N GLU A 178 -7.69 38.51 -1.44
CA GLU A 178 -8.24 38.13 -0.14
C GLU A 178 -9.05 36.81 -0.21
N ALA A 179 -9.59 36.51 -1.40
CA ALA A 179 -10.23 35.24 -1.76
C ALA A 179 -9.28 34.02 -1.73
N LEU A 180 -7.99 34.16 -2.07
CA LEU A 180 -7.00 33.08 -1.91
C LEU A 180 -6.73 32.80 -0.43
N ARG A 181 -6.62 33.86 0.38
CA ARG A 181 -6.48 33.74 1.84
C ARG A 181 -7.69 33.07 2.48
N GLN A 182 -8.89 33.37 1.96
CA GLN A 182 -10.14 32.75 2.37
C GLN A 182 -10.25 31.28 1.92
N CYS A 183 -9.84 30.94 0.69
CA CYS A 183 -9.77 29.55 0.24
C CYS A 183 -8.79 28.71 1.08
N ILE A 184 -7.65 29.28 1.45
CA ILE A 184 -6.64 28.64 2.33
C ILE A 184 -7.18 28.50 3.76
N SER A 185 -7.97 29.46 4.27
CA SER A 185 -8.56 29.38 5.60
C SER A 185 -9.68 28.33 5.67
N GLU A 186 -10.49 28.20 4.63
CA GLU A 186 -11.60 27.24 4.53
C GLU A 186 -11.13 25.80 4.26
N ALA A 187 -10.00 25.62 3.55
CA ALA A 187 -9.39 24.31 3.26
C ALA A 187 -8.80 23.58 4.50
N LYS A 188 -8.78 24.22 5.68
CA LYS A 188 -8.24 23.66 6.93
C LYS A 188 -9.12 22.58 7.58
N LYS A 189 -10.34 22.33 7.08
CA LYS A 189 -11.21 21.30 7.63
C LYS A 189 -10.77 19.91 7.11
N LYS A 190 -10.36 19.01 8.01
CA LYS A 190 -10.05 17.59 7.68
C LYS A 190 -11.22 16.98 6.91
N CYS A 191 -10.98 16.51 5.70
CA CYS A 191 -12.00 15.84 4.90
C CYS A 191 -11.78 14.33 4.89
N ASN A 192 -12.82 13.58 5.26
CA ASN A 192 -12.81 12.12 5.31
C ASN A 192 -13.47 11.47 4.07
N ASN A 193 -13.85 12.25 3.05
CA ASN A 193 -14.62 11.73 1.91
C ASN A 193 -13.72 10.98 0.91
N LEU A 194 -14.19 9.81 0.45
CA LEU A 194 -13.61 9.03 -0.66
C LEU A 194 -13.37 9.92 -1.90
N LEU A 195 -12.21 9.75 -2.54
CA LEU A 195 -11.85 10.38 -3.80
C LEU A 195 -12.54 9.60 -4.93
N SER A 196 -13.32 10.27 -5.77
CA SER A 196 -13.95 9.70 -6.96
C SER A 196 -13.72 10.64 -8.14
N TRP A 197 -13.50 10.05 -9.33
CA TRP A 197 -13.49 10.77 -10.60
C TRP A 197 -14.80 10.50 -11.36
N PRO A 198 -15.52 11.53 -11.86
CA PRO A 198 -15.26 12.97 -11.69
C PRO A 198 -15.62 13.48 -10.27
N PRO A 199 -15.08 14.65 -9.86
CA PRO A 199 -15.25 15.16 -8.50
C PRO A 199 -16.70 15.55 -8.16
N LYS A 200 -17.19 15.09 -7.00
CA LYS A 200 -18.45 15.58 -6.42
C LYS A 200 -18.27 17.02 -5.91
N LYS A 201 -19.25 17.88 -6.19
CA LYS A 201 -19.26 19.30 -5.77
C LYS A 201 -19.53 19.44 -4.26
N THR A 202 -18.51 19.40 -3.39
CA THR A 202 -18.65 19.72 -1.95
C THR A 202 -17.47 20.51 -1.39
N ALA A 203 -17.71 21.46 -0.49
CA ALA A 203 -16.99 22.74 -0.43
C ALA A 203 -15.67 22.88 0.38
N THR A 204 -15.11 21.91 1.13
CA THR A 204 -14.10 22.29 2.16
C THR A 204 -12.73 21.58 2.16
N CYS A 205 -12.29 21.01 1.03
CA CYS A 205 -10.89 20.57 0.82
C CYS A 205 -10.52 20.59 -0.67
N TYR A 206 -11.06 21.57 -1.39
CA TYR A 206 -11.19 21.56 -2.85
C TYR A 206 -9.83 21.54 -3.56
N LEU A 207 -8.83 22.29 -3.10
CA LEU A 207 -7.57 22.42 -3.83
C LEU A 207 -6.72 21.14 -3.79
N ALA A 208 -6.48 20.55 -2.63
CA ALA A 208 -5.75 19.29 -2.54
C ALA A 208 -6.49 18.15 -3.27
N ARG A 209 -7.84 18.18 -3.33
CA ARG A 209 -8.64 17.23 -4.12
C ARG A 209 -8.58 17.49 -5.62
N ILE A 210 -8.62 18.76 -6.06
CA ILE A 210 -8.41 19.15 -7.46
C ILE A 210 -7.03 18.67 -7.90
N LEU A 211 -6.00 18.99 -7.13
CA LEU A 211 -4.64 18.58 -7.40
C LEU A 211 -4.52 17.06 -7.39
N ALA A 212 -5.06 16.35 -6.39
CA ALA A 212 -5.02 14.88 -6.36
C ALA A 212 -5.73 14.21 -7.54
N ASN A 213 -6.73 14.86 -8.12
CA ASN A 213 -7.43 14.41 -9.33
C ASN A 213 -6.73 14.83 -10.62
N HIS A 214 -5.76 15.75 -10.56
CA HIS A 214 -4.94 16.08 -11.72
C HIS A 214 -4.15 14.85 -12.16
N LYS A 215 -3.99 14.70 -13.49
CA LYS A 215 -3.37 13.53 -14.11
C LYS A 215 -2.06 13.16 -13.43
N ASP A 216 -1.17 14.12 -13.22
CA ASP A 216 0.18 13.84 -12.71
C ASP A 216 0.20 13.41 -11.25
N PHE A 217 -0.70 13.95 -10.41
CA PHE A 217 -0.81 13.56 -9.00
C PHE A 217 -1.50 12.20 -8.85
N PHE A 218 -2.46 11.92 -9.73
CA PHE A 218 -3.20 10.66 -9.80
C PHE A 218 -2.30 9.53 -10.32
N GLU A 219 -1.53 9.80 -11.39
CA GLU A 219 -0.61 8.84 -12.01
C GLU A 219 0.71 8.68 -11.22
N GLN A 220 0.98 9.56 -10.25
CA GLN A 220 2.14 9.47 -9.38
C GLN A 220 2.20 8.10 -8.68
N LYS A 221 3.17 7.29 -9.09
CA LYS A 221 3.41 5.94 -8.58
C LYS A 221 3.93 5.99 -7.14
N SER A 222 3.62 4.94 -6.38
CA SER A 222 4.22 4.74 -5.05
C SER A 222 5.71 4.41 -5.15
N ALA A 223 6.46 4.64 -4.08
CA ALA A 223 7.91 4.42 -4.06
C ALA A 223 8.28 2.98 -4.41
N LEU A 224 7.54 2.00 -3.88
CA LEU A 224 7.77 0.59 -4.17
C LEU A 224 7.45 0.25 -5.64
N LYS A 225 6.40 0.85 -6.22
CA LYS A 225 6.03 0.62 -7.62
C LYS A 225 7.09 1.19 -8.57
N GLU A 226 7.64 2.36 -8.26
CA GLU A 226 8.77 2.91 -9.02
C GLU A 226 10.00 1.97 -8.95
N LYS A 227 10.33 1.47 -7.76
CA LYS A 227 11.48 0.57 -7.55
C LYS A 227 11.35 -0.76 -8.31
N LEU A 228 10.16 -1.38 -8.28
CA LEU A 228 9.89 -2.62 -9.01
C LEU A 228 9.97 -2.43 -10.53
N LEU A 229 9.35 -1.35 -11.03
CA LEU A 229 9.36 -1.06 -12.47
C LEU A 229 10.76 -0.71 -12.98
N ALA A 230 11.59 -0.03 -12.19
CA ALA A 230 12.97 0.28 -12.54
C ALA A 230 13.83 -0.97 -12.78
N ARG A 231 13.47 -2.10 -12.15
CA ARG A 231 14.12 -3.41 -12.32
C ARG A 231 13.42 -4.30 -13.37
N GLY A 232 12.43 -3.77 -14.10
CA GLY A 232 11.69 -4.53 -15.10
C GLY A 232 10.62 -5.49 -14.54
N HIS A 233 10.29 -5.38 -13.25
CA HIS A 233 9.26 -6.17 -12.59
C HIS A 233 7.92 -5.45 -12.51
N LYS A 234 6.85 -6.21 -12.22
CA LYS A 234 5.48 -5.70 -12.16
C LYS A 234 5.01 -5.55 -10.72
N CYS A 235 4.18 -4.54 -10.50
CA CYS A 235 3.55 -4.24 -9.22
C CYS A 235 2.04 -4.16 -9.41
N LEU A 236 1.30 -4.99 -8.67
CA LEU A 236 -0.16 -4.99 -8.63
C LEU A 236 -0.65 -4.61 -7.25
N PHE A 237 -1.71 -3.81 -7.21
CA PHE A 237 -2.42 -3.46 -5.99
C PHE A 237 -3.79 -4.13 -5.99
N LEU A 238 -4.10 -4.86 -4.93
CA LEU A 238 -5.41 -5.45 -4.75
C LEU A 238 -6.48 -4.36 -4.52
N PRO A 239 -7.74 -4.58 -4.89
CA PRO A 239 -8.84 -3.69 -4.55
C PRO A 239 -8.91 -3.42 -3.04
N LYS A 240 -9.21 -2.18 -2.66
CA LYS A 240 -9.38 -1.81 -1.25
C LYS A 240 -10.57 -2.55 -0.64
N PHE A 241 -10.43 -3.01 0.61
CA PHE A 241 -11.44 -3.75 1.38
C PHE A 241 -11.82 -5.14 0.84
N HIS A 242 -10.94 -5.75 0.04
CA HIS A 242 -11.12 -7.11 -0.49
C HIS A 242 -10.00 -8.05 -0.02
N CYS A 243 -9.89 -8.28 1.29
CA CYS A 243 -8.83 -9.10 1.87
C CYS A 243 -8.91 -10.58 1.45
N GLU A 244 -10.08 -11.05 1.03
CA GLU A 244 -10.30 -12.39 0.48
C GLU A 244 -9.54 -12.64 -0.85
N LEU A 245 -9.10 -11.57 -1.52
CA LEU A 245 -8.27 -11.63 -2.72
C LEU A 245 -6.77 -11.74 -2.38
N ASN A 246 -6.40 -11.54 -1.11
CA ASN A 246 -5.02 -11.60 -0.66
C ASN A 246 -4.77 -12.95 0.07
N PRO A 247 -4.24 -13.99 -0.59
CA PRO A 247 -4.05 -15.30 0.03
C PRO A 247 -3.09 -15.28 1.23
N ILE A 248 -2.21 -14.27 1.32
CA ILE A 248 -1.27 -14.15 2.44
C ILE A 248 -1.98 -13.82 3.76
N GLU A 249 -3.16 -13.19 3.72
CA GLU A 249 -3.97 -12.93 4.92
C GLU A 249 -4.37 -14.25 5.60
N ILE A 250 -4.71 -15.27 4.82
CA ILE A 250 -5.06 -16.61 5.32
C ILE A 250 -3.80 -17.36 5.79
N TYR A 251 -2.67 -17.18 5.09
CA TYR A 251 -1.37 -17.67 5.56
C TYR A 251 -1.01 -17.08 6.94
N TRP A 252 -1.21 -15.78 7.12
CA TRP A 252 -1.00 -15.13 8.42
C TRP A 252 -2.00 -15.58 9.48
N ALA A 253 -3.27 -15.81 9.12
CA ALA A 253 -4.26 -16.36 10.04
C ALA A 253 -3.88 -17.76 10.55
N TYR A 254 -3.43 -18.64 9.64
CA TYR A 254 -2.90 -19.96 10.01
C TYR A 254 -1.70 -19.82 10.95
N TYR A 255 -0.77 -18.92 10.61
CA TYR A 255 0.42 -18.74 11.40
C TYR A 255 0.15 -18.15 12.79
N LYS A 256 -0.77 -17.19 12.91
CA LYS A 256 -1.25 -16.68 14.21
C LYS A 256 -1.87 -17.79 15.06
N ASN A 257 -2.57 -18.75 14.45
CA ASN A 257 -3.11 -19.89 15.17
C ASN A 257 -1.99 -20.76 15.75
N LEU A 258 -0.97 -21.11 14.95
CA LEU A 258 0.20 -21.84 15.43
C LEU A 258 0.95 -21.08 16.52
N TYR A 259 1.15 -19.77 16.34
CA TYR A 259 1.80 -18.92 17.33
C TYR A 259 1.09 -18.94 18.69
N ARG A 260 -0.25 -18.91 18.68
CA ARG A 260 -1.05 -19.00 19.92
C ARG A 260 -0.94 -20.35 20.63
N GLN A 261 -0.65 -21.42 19.89
CA GLN A 261 -0.51 -22.77 20.43
C GLN A 261 0.92 -23.05 20.92
N ALA A 262 1.94 -22.64 20.16
CA ALA A 262 3.33 -23.04 20.37
C ALA A 262 4.32 -21.87 20.67
N ARG A 263 3.82 -20.63 20.84
CA ARG A 263 4.62 -19.40 21.10
C ARG A 263 5.78 -19.24 20.11
N GLN A 264 6.99 -18.93 20.60
CA GLN A 264 8.18 -18.66 19.79
C GLN A 264 8.64 -19.86 18.95
N ALA A 265 8.33 -21.09 19.36
CA ALA A 265 8.61 -22.27 18.53
C ALA A 265 7.84 -22.24 17.20
N ALA A 266 6.74 -21.48 17.12
CA ALA A 266 6.01 -21.28 15.88
C ALA A 266 6.89 -20.62 14.80
N PHE A 267 7.84 -19.74 15.15
CA PHE A 267 8.72 -19.12 14.14
C PHE A 267 9.61 -20.15 13.45
N LYS A 268 10.02 -21.21 14.14
CA LYS A 268 10.71 -22.36 13.53
C LYS A 268 9.74 -23.24 12.72
N ALA A 269 8.48 -23.35 13.17
CA ALA A 269 7.43 -24.07 12.45
C ALA A 269 6.95 -23.34 11.16
N LEU A 270 7.38 -22.10 10.90
CA LEU A 270 7.14 -21.44 9.62
C LEU A 270 7.79 -22.17 8.44
N ASP A 271 8.91 -22.84 8.69
CA ASP A 271 9.66 -23.53 7.65
C ASP A 271 9.07 -24.91 7.33
N SER A 272 8.24 -25.45 8.23
CA SER A 272 7.50 -26.71 8.02
C SER A 272 6.10 -26.52 7.41
N TYR A 273 5.82 -25.33 6.86
CA TYR A 273 4.49 -25.01 6.32
C TYR A 273 4.10 -25.95 5.15
N PRO A 274 2.94 -26.63 5.21
CA PRO A 274 2.53 -27.56 4.15
C PRO A 274 2.20 -26.82 2.84
N LEU A 275 2.96 -27.09 1.78
CA LEU A 275 2.79 -26.45 0.46
C LEU A 275 1.36 -26.61 -0.10
N ASN A 276 0.73 -27.76 0.14
CA ASN A 276 -0.64 -28.01 -0.29
C ASN A 276 -1.64 -27.04 0.35
N THR A 277 -1.41 -26.61 1.59
CA THR A 277 -2.23 -25.61 2.27
C THR A 277 -2.09 -24.23 1.61
N LEU A 278 -0.87 -23.85 1.23
CA LEU A 278 -0.60 -22.56 0.56
C LEU A 278 -1.33 -22.48 -0.77
N ARG A 279 -1.21 -23.56 -1.57
CA ARG A 279 -1.89 -23.69 -2.86
C ARG A 279 -3.41 -23.64 -2.70
N ARG A 280 -3.98 -24.27 -1.66
CA ARG A 280 -5.42 -24.17 -1.35
C ARG A 280 -5.85 -22.72 -1.06
N TYR A 281 -5.02 -21.91 -0.39
CA TYR A 281 -5.31 -20.50 -0.12
C TYR A 281 -5.27 -19.65 -1.38
N ILE A 282 -4.26 -19.85 -2.24
CA ILE A 282 -4.17 -19.15 -3.53
C ILE A 282 -5.34 -19.54 -4.45
N ASN A 283 -5.72 -20.81 -4.48
CA ASN A 283 -6.90 -21.27 -5.22
C ASN A 283 -8.19 -20.66 -4.67
N ARG A 284 -8.30 -20.50 -3.34
CA ARG A 284 -9.44 -19.82 -2.72
C ARG A 284 -9.54 -18.37 -3.17
N ALA A 285 -8.44 -17.62 -3.14
CA ALA A 285 -8.41 -16.24 -3.65
C ALA A 285 -8.79 -16.19 -5.13
N SER A 286 -8.27 -17.12 -5.94
CA SER A 286 -8.61 -17.23 -7.37
C SER A 286 -10.10 -17.48 -7.62
N ARG A 287 -10.78 -18.28 -6.79
CA ARG A 287 -12.24 -18.44 -6.87
C ARG A 287 -13.01 -17.18 -6.51
N PHE A 288 -12.53 -16.39 -5.54
CA PHE A 288 -13.14 -15.08 -5.27
C PHE A 288 -12.97 -14.13 -6.44
N ILE A 289 -11.80 -14.11 -7.09
CA ILE A 289 -11.57 -13.33 -8.33
C ILE A 289 -12.58 -13.75 -9.40
N ASP A 290 -12.76 -15.05 -9.63
CA ASP A 290 -13.70 -15.57 -10.61
C ASP A 290 -15.18 -15.25 -10.26
N ALA A 291 -15.55 -15.35 -8.98
CA ALA A 291 -16.87 -14.94 -8.50
C ALA A 291 -17.17 -13.46 -8.78
N TYR A 292 -16.20 -12.58 -8.52
CA TYR A 292 -16.34 -11.14 -8.79
C TYR A 292 -16.35 -10.81 -10.28
N ARG A 293 -15.58 -11.53 -11.10
CA ARG A 293 -15.67 -11.41 -12.57
C ARG A 293 -17.04 -11.77 -13.11
N LYS A 294 -17.79 -12.61 -12.38
CA LYS A 294 -19.19 -12.97 -12.70
C LYS A 294 -20.22 -12.00 -12.12
N GLY A 295 -19.78 -10.88 -11.53
CA GLY A 295 -20.66 -9.85 -10.99
C GLY A 295 -21.29 -10.20 -9.64
N LEU A 296 -20.82 -11.25 -8.96
CA LEU A 296 -21.34 -11.60 -7.63
C LEU A 296 -20.90 -10.56 -6.59
N ASN A 297 -21.80 -10.20 -5.68
CA ASN A 297 -21.43 -9.37 -4.54
C ASN A 297 -20.65 -10.18 -3.48
N VAL A 298 -20.09 -9.51 -2.47
CA VAL A 298 -19.25 -10.14 -1.42
C VAL A 298 -19.95 -11.30 -0.71
N LYS A 299 -21.24 -11.16 -0.38
CA LYS A 299 -22.00 -12.21 0.34
C LYS A 299 -22.26 -13.42 -0.57
N GLN A 300 -22.66 -13.17 -1.82
CA GLN A 300 -22.88 -14.22 -2.82
C GLN A 300 -21.58 -14.95 -3.14
N ALA A 301 -20.49 -14.21 -3.38
CA ALA A 301 -19.18 -14.78 -3.66
C ALA A 301 -18.70 -15.66 -2.49
N ALA A 302 -18.82 -15.19 -1.24
CA ALA A 302 -18.46 -15.98 -0.07
C ALA A 302 -19.26 -17.29 0.03
N TRP A 303 -20.56 -17.25 -0.26
CA TRP A 303 -21.42 -18.44 -0.28
C TRP A 303 -21.01 -19.40 -1.41
N CYS A 304 -20.83 -18.92 -2.64
CA CYS A 304 -20.42 -19.72 -3.79
C CYS A 304 -19.05 -20.37 -3.58
N VAL A 305 -18.06 -19.62 -3.10
CA VAL A 305 -16.71 -20.13 -2.82
C VAL A 305 -16.73 -21.19 -1.73
N LYS A 306 -17.61 -21.06 -0.73
CA LYS A 306 -17.79 -22.08 0.32
C LYS A 306 -18.41 -23.35 -0.26
N LYS A 307 -19.49 -23.21 -1.05
CA LYS A 307 -20.19 -24.34 -1.68
C LYS A 307 -19.30 -25.08 -2.68
N GLN A 308 -18.51 -24.36 -3.47
CA GLN A 308 -17.69 -24.90 -4.55
C GLN A 308 -16.20 -24.98 -4.18
N SER A 309 -15.92 -25.32 -2.92
CA SER A 309 -14.54 -25.38 -2.40
C SER A 309 -13.65 -26.42 -3.09
N GLY A 310 -14.24 -27.45 -3.72
CA GLY A 310 -13.57 -28.46 -4.53
C GLY A 310 -13.27 -28.05 -5.98
N HIS A 311 -13.90 -26.97 -6.48
CA HIS A 311 -13.70 -26.51 -7.86
C HIS A 311 -12.63 -25.41 -7.93
N ARG A 312 -12.04 -25.19 -9.12
CA ARG A 312 -11.09 -24.08 -9.33
C ARG A 312 -11.78 -22.76 -9.68
N THR A 313 -13.01 -22.84 -10.22
CA THR A 313 -13.84 -21.71 -10.66
C THR A 313 -15.27 -21.94 -10.19
N ILE A 314 -16.05 -20.86 -10.12
CA ILE A 314 -17.47 -20.91 -9.81
C ILE A 314 -18.25 -21.39 -11.04
N SER A 315 -19.08 -22.42 -10.98
CA SER A 315 -19.93 -22.80 -12.11
C SER A 315 -20.94 -21.68 -12.42
N LYS A 316 -21.25 -21.46 -13.71
CA LYS A 316 -22.43 -20.68 -14.08
C LYS A 316 -23.65 -21.56 -13.79
N THR A 317 -24.58 -21.06 -12.99
CA THR A 317 -25.93 -21.62 -12.86
C THR A 317 -26.76 -21.25 -14.07
#